data_AF-A0A0B6Y6I0-F1
#
_entry.id   AF-A0A0B6Y6I0-F1
#
_cell.length_a   1.000
_cell.length_b   1.000
_cell.length_c   1.000
_cell.angle_alpha   90.00
_cell.angle_beta   90.00
_cell.angle_gamma   90.00
#
_symmetry.space_group_name_H-M   'P 1'
#
loop_
_entity.id
_entity.type
_entity.pdbx_description
1 polymer ?
#
loop_
_entity_poly.entity_id
_entity_poly.type
_entity_poly.pdbx_seq_one_letter_code
_entity_poly.pdbx_strand_id
1 'polypeptide(L)'
;IRPHVRSNPKGESSVKFGFFPITYRAATYAQGFWTRPYFRCDGNVNAWIMTYVSPFFGLDSLRTKLEFRGVATVDVPLDLLEINQCPQPFTVSNAFKNTAKCDYFS
;
A
#
# COMPACT_ATOMS: atom_id res chain seq x y z
N ILE A 1 30.69 -9.43 1.58
CA ILE A 1 30.58 -8.10 2.24
C ILE A 1 29.15 -7.63 2.06
N ARG A 2 28.38 -7.43 3.14
CA ARG A 2 27.00 -6.92 3.02
C ARG A 2 27.05 -5.39 2.87
N PRO A 3 26.39 -4.79 1.86
CA PRO A 3 26.44 -3.35 1.66
C PRO A 3 25.74 -2.61 2.82
N HIS A 4 26.18 -1.40 3.11
CA HIS A 4 25.53 -0.50 4.07
C HIS A 4 24.79 0.61 3.30
N VAL A 5 23.61 1.00 3.79
CA VAL A 5 22.77 2.07 3.22
C VAL A 5 22.54 3.15 4.28
N ARG A 6 22.26 4.39 3.87
CA ARG A 6 21.95 5.49 4.78
C ARG A 6 20.58 5.28 5.45
N SER A 7 20.50 5.56 6.75
CA SER A 7 19.27 5.40 7.54
C SER A 7 18.20 6.44 7.21
N ASN A 8 18.62 7.64 6.77
CA ASN A 8 17.73 8.74 6.45
C ASN A 8 18.25 9.53 5.23
N PRO A 9 17.40 10.37 4.60
CA PRO A 9 17.81 11.20 3.46
C PRO A 9 18.90 12.23 3.80
N LYS A 10 19.00 12.62 5.08
CA LYS A 10 20.03 13.53 5.59
C LYS A 10 21.40 12.87 5.79
N GLY A 11 21.48 11.54 5.71
CA GLY A 11 22.73 10.78 5.77
C GLY A 11 23.34 10.61 7.16
N GLU A 12 22.58 10.79 8.25
CA GLU A 12 23.12 10.89 9.61
C GLU A 12 23.67 9.56 10.17
N SER A 13 23.21 8.40 9.68
CA SER A 13 23.78 7.10 10.10
C SER A 13 23.75 6.05 8.99
N SER A 14 24.56 4.99 9.13
CA SER A 14 24.63 3.86 8.20
C SER A 14 24.02 2.60 8.81
N VAL A 15 23.12 1.95 8.07
CA VAL A 15 22.46 0.69 8.46
C VAL A 15 22.85 -0.42 7.47
N LYS A 16 22.86 -1.67 7.93
CA LYS A 16 23.11 -2.82 7.04
C LYS A 16 21.96 -2.95 6.05
N PHE A 17 22.28 -3.16 4.77
CA PHE A 17 21.28 -3.44 3.74
C PHE A 17 20.53 -4.75 4.07
N GLY A 18 19.21 -4.66 4.15
CA GLY A 18 18.29 -5.80 4.27
C GLY A 18 17.32 -5.82 3.09
N PHE A 19 16.80 -7.00 2.75
CA PHE A 19 15.79 -7.18 1.69
C PHE A 19 14.38 -6.70 2.09
N PHE A 20 14.23 -6.23 3.33
CA PHE A 20 13.01 -5.62 3.84
C PHE A 20 13.20 -4.10 3.90
N PRO A 21 12.15 -3.29 3.65
CA PRO A 21 12.27 -1.84 3.67
C PRO A 21 12.80 -1.37 5.03
N ILE A 22 14.05 -0.90 5.04
CA ILE A 22 14.75 -0.34 6.20
C ILE A 22 14.14 0.98 6.68
N THR A 23 13.25 1.56 5.89
CA THR A 23 12.44 2.72 6.24
C THR A 23 10.98 2.37 6.01
N TYR A 24 10.18 2.43 7.08
CA TYR A 24 8.74 2.52 6.93
C TYR A 24 8.45 3.92 6.38
N ARG A 25 8.01 4.02 5.13
CA ARG A 25 7.35 5.25 4.68
C ARG A 25 6.06 5.33 5.47
N ALA A 26 6.05 6.17 6.51
CA ALA A 26 4.80 6.59 7.12
C ALA A 26 3.91 7.10 5.99
N ALA A 27 2.70 6.56 5.88
CA ALA A 27 1.71 7.06 4.94
C ALA A 27 1.64 8.58 5.12
N THR A 28 1.95 9.33 4.07
CA THR A 28 1.71 10.78 4.10
C THR A 28 0.21 10.97 4.31
N TYR A 29 -0.19 11.99 5.07
CA TYR A 29 -1.62 12.29 5.32
C TYR A 29 -2.47 12.33 4.04
N ALA A 30 -1.86 12.67 2.91
CA ALA A 30 -2.50 12.72 1.59
C ALA A 30 -2.75 11.35 0.93
N GLN A 31 -2.15 10.26 1.42
CA GLN A 31 -2.12 8.97 0.73
C GLN A 31 -2.30 7.84 1.76
N GLY A 32 -3.56 7.54 2.08
CA GLY A 32 -3.92 6.29 2.76
C GLY A 32 -3.37 5.07 2.02
N PHE A 33 -3.39 3.93 2.71
CA PHE A 33 -2.78 2.68 2.27
C PHE A 33 -3.81 1.77 1.63
N TRP A 34 -3.53 1.29 0.41
CA TRP A 34 -4.30 0.21 -0.20
C TRP A 34 -3.72 -1.14 0.20
N THR A 35 -4.57 -2.03 0.73
CA THR A 35 -4.19 -3.43 0.97
C THR A 35 -4.00 -4.17 -0.36
N ARG A 36 -3.29 -5.30 -0.31
CA ARG A 36 -3.33 -6.26 -1.42
C ARG A 36 -4.77 -6.80 -1.58
N PRO A 37 -5.20 -7.15 -2.80
CA PRO A 37 -6.47 -7.82 -3.02
C PRO A 37 -6.59 -9.09 -2.17
N TYR A 38 -7.74 -9.30 -1.54
CA TYR A 38 -8.07 -10.55 -0.85
C TYR A 38 -9.56 -10.88 -1.03
N PHE A 39 -9.89 -12.15 -0.95
CA PHE A 39 -11.28 -12.60 -1.01
C PHE A 39 -11.91 -12.47 0.38
N ARG A 40 -12.96 -11.66 0.49
CA ARG A 40 -13.77 -11.58 1.72
C ARG A 40 -14.96 -12.51 1.60
N CYS A 41 -15.13 -13.36 2.60
CA CYS A 41 -16.20 -14.36 2.71
C CYS A 41 -16.78 -14.42 4.14
N ASP A 42 -17.15 -13.27 4.70
CA ASP A 42 -17.65 -13.12 6.08
C ASP A 42 -19.16 -13.34 6.23
N GLY A 43 -19.82 -13.85 5.18
CA GLY A 43 -21.26 -14.10 5.13
C GLY A 43 -22.08 -12.92 4.60
N ASN A 44 -21.54 -11.70 4.63
CA ASN A 44 -22.19 -10.51 4.09
C ASN A 44 -21.59 -10.10 2.73
N VAL A 45 -20.28 -10.26 2.59
CA VAL A 45 -19.54 -9.99 1.36
C VAL A 45 -18.94 -11.29 0.87
N ASN A 46 -19.09 -11.56 -0.43
CA ASN A 46 -18.50 -12.71 -1.11
C ASN A 46 -17.83 -12.23 -2.42
N ALA A 47 -16.76 -11.47 -2.28
CA ALA A 47 -16.09 -10.81 -3.40
C ALA A 47 -14.59 -10.63 -3.15
N TRP A 48 -13.84 -10.52 -4.25
CA TRP A 48 -12.48 -9.99 -4.19
C TRP A 48 -12.55 -8.49 -3.89
N ILE A 49 -11.87 -8.05 -2.85
CA ILE A 49 -11.85 -6.65 -2.43
C ILE A 49 -10.43 -6.13 -2.22
N MET A 50 -10.26 -4.81 -2.33
CA MET A 50 -9.13 -4.05 -1.81
C MET A 50 -9.63 -3.08 -0.75
N THR A 51 -8.90 -2.96 0.36
CA THR A 51 -9.26 -2.05 1.43
C THR A 51 -8.36 -0.82 1.36
N TYR A 52 -8.96 0.37 1.29
CA TYR A 52 -8.26 1.62 1.53
C TYR A 52 -8.27 1.94 3.03
N VAL A 53 -7.10 2.21 3.59
CA VAL A 53 -6.88 2.42 5.02
C VAL A 53 -6.32 3.82 5.24
N SER A 54 -7.04 4.65 5.98
CA SER A 54 -6.59 6.00 6.35
C SER A 54 -6.49 6.13 7.87
N PRO A 55 -5.31 6.42 8.45
CA PRO A 55 -5.19 6.67 9.88
C PRO A 55 -5.79 8.02 10.24
N PHE A 56 -6.41 8.12 11.43
CA PHE A 56 -6.79 9.40 12.00
C PHE A 56 -6.20 9.58 13.39
N PHE A 57 -5.80 10.81 13.66
CA PHE A 57 -5.11 11.21 14.87
C PHE A 57 -5.99 12.16 15.66
N GLY A 58 -6.00 11.96 16.98
CA GLY A 58 -6.62 12.88 17.91
C GLY A 58 -5.55 13.63 18.69
N LEU A 59 -5.98 14.60 19.49
CA LEU A 59 -5.13 15.18 20.51
C LEU A 59 -5.17 14.31 21.78
N ASP A 60 -4.07 14.27 22.52
CA ASP A 60 -4.00 13.67 23.86
C ASP A 60 -4.92 14.43 24.85
N SER A 61 -5.14 13.87 26.05
CA SER A 61 -6.05 14.46 27.05
C SER A 61 -5.65 15.88 27.47
N LEU A 62 -4.37 16.22 27.35
CA LEU A 62 -3.80 17.53 27.66
C LEU A 62 -3.75 18.46 26.43
N ARG A 63 -4.19 17.99 25.26
CA ARG A 63 -4.13 18.67 23.96
C ARG A 63 -2.75 19.17 23.53
N THR A 64 -1.69 18.52 23.99
CA THR A 64 -0.30 18.89 23.73
C THR A 64 0.33 18.09 22.60
N LYS A 65 -0.14 16.87 22.34
CA LYS A 65 0.47 15.96 21.36
C LYS A 65 -0.59 15.28 20.50
N LEU A 66 -0.22 14.98 19.26
CA LEU A 66 -0.99 14.09 18.39
C LEU A 66 -0.83 12.65 18.87
N GLU A 67 -1.95 11.96 19.01
CA GLU A 67 -2.05 10.56 19.42
C GLU A 67 -2.78 9.78 18.34
N PHE A 68 -2.28 8.60 18.01
CA PHE A 68 -2.97 7.69 17.10
C PHE A 68 -4.27 7.22 17.74
N ARG A 69 -5.41 7.44 17.06
CA ARG A 69 -6.74 7.03 17.56
C ARG A 69 -7.27 5.79 16.87
N GLY A 70 -6.89 5.58 15.61
CA GLY A 70 -7.33 4.42 14.85
C GLY A 70 -7.18 4.62 13.35
N VAL A 71 -7.90 3.77 12.62
CA VAL A 71 -7.95 3.79 11.16
C VAL A 71 -9.39 3.76 10.69
N ALA A 72 -9.67 4.53 9.64
CA ALA A 72 -10.88 4.40 8.84
C ALA A 72 -10.56 3.51 7.63
N THR A 73 -11.42 2.52 7.38
CA THR A 73 -11.24 1.56 6.29
C THR A 73 -12.43 1.60 5.35
N VAL A 74 -12.17 1.58 4.04
CA VAL A 74 -13.20 1.44 3.01
C VAL A 74 -12.85 0.25 2.15
N ASP A 75 -13.78 -0.69 2.03
CA ASP A 75 -13.63 -1.85 1.17
C ASP A 75 -14.23 -1.58 -0.19
N VAL A 76 -13.44 -1.81 -1.22
CA VAL A 76 -13.85 -1.62 -2.60
C VAL A 76 -13.75 -2.98 -3.32
N PRO A 77 -14.88 -3.52 -3.81
CA PRO A 77 -14.87 -4.67 -4.72
C PRO A 77 -13.98 -4.40 -5.94
N LEU A 78 -13.17 -5.40 -6.32
CA LEU A 78 -12.28 -5.28 -7.48
C LEU A 78 -13.05 -4.99 -8.77
N ASP A 79 -14.28 -5.50 -8.88
CA ASP A 79 -15.15 -5.32 -10.05
C ASP A 79 -15.58 -3.85 -10.25
N LEU A 80 -15.46 -3.02 -9.22
CA LEU A 80 -15.74 -1.57 -9.28
C LEU A 80 -14.50 -0.73 -9.52
N LEU A 81 -13.31 -1.33 -9.50
CA LEU A 81 -12.04 -0.65 -9.77
C LEU A 81 -11.68 -0.82 -11.25
N GLU A 82 -11.24 0.27 -11.88
CA GLU A 82 -10.70 0.20 -13.22
C GLU A 82 -9.29 -0.41 -13.17
N ILE A 83 -9.22 -1.73 -13.34
CA ILE A 83 -7.97 -2.49 -13.35
C ILE A 83 -7.42 -2.53 -14.76
N ASN A 84 -6.27 -1.89 -14.98
CA ASN A 84 -5.57 -1.96 -16.26
C ASN A 84 -4.75 -3.26 -16.36
N GLN A 85 -5.29 -4.26 -17.05
CA GLN A 85 -4.62 -5.56 -17.24
C GLN A 85 -3.80 -5.66 -18.54
N CYS A 86 -3.79 -4.59 -19.35
CA CYS A 86 -3.16 -4.57 -20.67
C CYS A 86 -1.63 -4.72 -20.59
N PRO A 87 -0.98 -5.11 -21.70
CA PRO A 87 0.48 -5.07 -21.78
C PRO A 87 1.03 -3.67 -21.56
N GLN A 88 2.03 -3.57 -20.70
CA GLN A 88 2.72 -2.31 -20.42
C GLN A 88 4.22 -2.54 -20.26
N PRO A 89 5.07 -1.52 -20.57
CA PRO A 89 6.51 -1.61 -20.36
C PRO A 89 6.87 -1.95 -18.91
N PHE A 90 8.04 -2.56 -18.71
CA PHE A 90 8.51 -2.91 -17.37
C PHE A 90 8.63 -1.68 -16.45
N THR A 91 8.89 -0.50 -17.01
CA THR A 91 9.06 0.78 -16.31
C THR A 91 7.77 1.35 -15.73
N VAL A 92 6.59 0.93 -16.20
CA VAL A 92 5.30 1.40 -15.69
C VAL A 92 4.92 0.60 -14.44
N SER A 93 4.70 1.29 -13.33
CA SER A 93 4.26 0.67 -12.07
C SER A 93 2.77 0.34 -12.14
N ASN A 94 2.47 -0.91 -12.48
CA ASN A 94 1.12 -1.47 -12.47
C ASN A 94 1.22 -2.95 -12.10
N ALA A 95 0.57 -3.34 -11.01
CA ALA A 95 0.59 -4.72 -10.50
C ALA A 95 -0.20 -5.70 -11.37
N PHE A 96 -1.11 -5.19 -12.21
CA PHE A 96 -2.03 -5.99 -13.02
C PHE A 96 -1.64 -6.07 -14.49
N LYS A 97 -0.57 -5.38 -14.93
CA LYS A 97 -0.13 -5.44 -16.33
C LYS A 97 0.19 -6.86 -16.77
N ASN A 98 -0.09 -7.18 -18.03
CA ASN A 98 0.09 -8.53 -18.61
C ASN A 98 -0.73 -9.65 -17.93
N THR A 99 -1.79 -9.33 -17.18
CA THR A 99 -2.67 -10.34 -16.57
C THR A 99 -3.99 -10.53 -17.32
N ALA A 100 -4.21 -9.76 -18.39
CA ALA A 100 -5.41 -9.90 -19.22
C ALA A 100 -5.46 -11.31 -19.81
N LYS A 101 -6.67 -11.89 -19.82
CA LYS A 101 -6.93 -13.22 -20.38
C LYS A 101 -6.87 -13.26 -21.91
N CYS A 102 -6.73 -12.11 -22.58
CA CYS A 102 -6.75 -12.02 -24.03
C CYS A 102 -5.60 -12.83 -24.66
N ASP A 103 -5.98 -13.63 -25.65
CA ASP A 103 -5.04 -14.33 -26.51
C ASP A 103 -4.43 -13.31 -27.46
N TYR A 104 -3.11 -13.12 -27.41
CA TYR A 104 -2.40 -12.16 -28.28
C TYR A 104 -2.19 -12.71 -29.70
N PHE A 105 -2.75 -13.88 -30.00
CA PHE A 105 -2.58 -14.63 -31.27
C PHE A 105 -3.88 -14.82 -32.07
N SER A 106 -4.79 -13.85 -32.06
CA SER A 106 -5.94 -13.82 -32.98
C SER A 106 -5.72 -12.88 -34.15
#